data_AF-A0A1F4XVD4-F1
#
_entry.id   AF-A0A1F4XVD4-F1
#
_cell.length_a   1.000
_cell.length_b   1.000
_cell.length_c   1.000
_cell.angle_alpha   90.00
_cell.angle_beta   90.00
_cell.angle_gamma   90.00
#
_symmetry.space_group_name_H-M   'P 1'
#
loop_
_entity.id
_entity.type
_entity.pdbx_description
1 polymer ?
#
loop_
_entity_poly.entity_id
_entity_poly.type
_entity_poly.pdbx_seq_one_letter_code
_entity_poly.pdbx_strand_id
1 'polypeptide(L)'
;MQKTLINQHKREDVFRCAHKSHFKFEKNVSVHHVLKEKKCFPQGCVYFQWKCTLLNKGNGCPKKYKHVGKSCFSCKYYFEEKLNYQPEVLLSETGFKTFQRELEDYEHWLAGLLGKMVDVGGVVNSIVPHFRKNILYKKEQMSFLGFLVSFREGYIDRVFFKDYFYLNLPAKFHRDYMLTPGDKIDFRARMKTDRGRIVFYNSKEIEITRNDCMETSSNSSRWDPGDVLVAGKTGTEFDVQPEKCFACDKGILLDISEEDAKMKRNYRHLFCLQGIENPENCIYDLIRKLALEQR
;
A
#
# COMPACT_ATOMS: atom_id res chain seq x y z
N MET A 1 -15.43 5.04 29.22
CA MET A 1 -15.50 4.20 28.00
C MET A 1 -14.21 4.37 27.24
N GLN A 2 -13.54 3.27 26.90
CA GLN A 2 -12.33 3.30 26.09
C GLN A 2 -12.72 3.60 24.62
N LYS A 3 -12.10 4.61 24.01
CA LYS A 3 -12.39 5.00 22.63
C LYS A 3 -11.80 3.94 21.69
N THR A 4 -12.63 3.40 20.79
CA THR A 4 -12.20 2.49 19.72
C THR A 4 -12.20 3.24 18.39
N LEU A 5 -11.15 3.08 17.59
CA LEU A 5 -11.02 3.67 16.25
C LEU A 5 -10.63 2.61 15.22
N ILE A 6 -11.00 2.84 13.96
CA ILE A 6 -10.57 2.09 12.77
C ILE A 6 -9.91 3.05 11.78
N ASN A 7 -9.20 2.53 10.78
CA ASN A 7 -8.53 3.37 9.80
C ASN A 7 -9.50 3.88 8.71
N GLN A 8 -10.11 5.04 8.96
CA GLN A 8 -11.06 5.64 8.01
C GLN A 8 -10.45 5.96 6.64
N HIS A 9 -9.13 6.19 6.57
CA HIS A 9 -8.42 6.44 5.31
C HIS A 9 -8.28 5.20 4.42
N LYS A 10 -8.33 4.00 5.01
CA LYS A 10 -8.15 2.73 4.30
C LYS A 10 -9.43 2.03 3.92
N ARG A 11 -10.59 2.57 4.31
CA ARG A 11 -11.90 2.08 3.87
C ARG A 11 -12.05 2.11 2.35
N GLU A 12 -12.55 1.03 1.78
CA GLU A 12 -12.80 0.84 0.34
C GLU A 12 -14.29 0.66 0.03
N ASP A 13 -15.14 0.62 1.06
CA ASP A 13 -16.59 0.47 0.99
C ASP A 13 -17.33 1.82 0.80
N VAL A 14 -16.60 2.93 0.75
CA VAL A 14 -17.18 4.28 0.64
C VAL A 14 -17.31 4.74 -0.81
N PHE A 15 -16.26 4.52 -1.61
CA PHE A 15 -16.15 5.09 -2.95
C PHE A 15 -15.88 4.02 -4.01
N ARG A 16 -16.52 4.19 -5.17
CA ARG A 16 -16.24 3.44 -6.40
C ARG A 16 -15.90 4.39 -7.54
N CYS A 17 -14.90 4.06 -8.36
CA CYS A 17 -14.47 4.92 -9.45
C CYS A 17 -14.27 4.15 -10.76
N ALA A 18 -15.01 4.53 -11.80
CA ALA A 18 -14.96 3.90 -13.11
C ALA A 18 -13.74 4.29 -13.98
N HIS A 19 -12.73 4.96 -13.40
CA HIS A 19 -11.50 5.25 -14.12
C HIS A 19 -10.75 3.95 -14.48
N LYS A 20 -10.23 3.85 -15.71
CA LYS A 20 -9.60 2.62 -16.24
C LYS A 20 -8.45 2.10 -15.37
N SER A 21 -7.71 2.97 -14.70
CA SER A 21 -6.63 2.58 -13.78
C SER A 21 -7.11 1.77 -12.58
N HIS A 22 -8.39 1.88 -12.21
CA HIS A 22 -8.97 1.20 -11.04
C HIS A 22 -9.65 -0.13 -11.40
N PHE A 23 -9.69 -0.51 -12.68
CA PHE A 23 -10.34 -1.75 -13.11
C PHE A 23 -9.68 -2.99 -12.51
N LYS A 24 -8.37 -2.92 -12.24
CA LYS A 24 -7.62 -3.98 -11.56
C LYS A 24 -8.02 -4.20 -10.10
N PHE A 25 -8.76 -3.26 -9.50
CA PHE A 25 -9.22 -3.29 -8.11
C PHE A 25 -10.76 -3.32 -8.05
N GLU A 26 -11.41 -3.89 -9.07
CA GLU A 26 -12.88 -3.92 -9.19
C GLU A 26 -13.55 -2.54 -9.07
N LYS A 27 -12.82 -1.47 -9.43
CA LYS A 27 -13.21 -0.06 -9.26
C LYS A 27 -13.35 0.40 -7.80
N ASN A 28 -13.01 -0.43 -6.82
CA ASN A 28 -12.95 -0.04 -5.41
C ASN A 28 -11.74 0.87 -5.20
N VAL A 29 -11.94 1.96 -4.47
CA VAL A 29 -10.89 2.94 -4.20
C VAL A 29 -10.93 3.38 -2.75
N SER A 30 -9.75 3.38 -2.11
CA SER A 30 -9.66 3.82 -0.72
C SER A 30 -10.03 5.29 -0.54
N VAL A 31 -10.61 5.63 0.61
CA VAL A 31 -10.92 7.00 1.02
C VAL A 31 -9.70 7.93 0.89
N HIS A 32 -8.51 7.47 1.31
CA HIS A 32 -7.27 8.23 1.18
C HIS A 32 -6.97 8.61 -0.27
N HIS A 33 -7.14 7.68 -1.21
CA HIS A 33 -6.87 7.93 -2.62
C HIS A 33 -7.78 9.03 -3.17
N VAL A 34 -9.08 8.97 -2.85
CA VAL A 34 -10.08 9.91 -3.35
C VAL A 34 -9.94 11.28 -2.70
N LEU A 35 -9.84 11.34 -1.36
CA LEU A 35 -9.92 12.60 -0.60
C LEU A 35 -8.57 13.27 -0.34
N LYS A 36 -7.47 12.51 -0.24
CA LYS A 36 -6.14 13.07 0.09
C LYS A 36 -5.20 13.10 -1.10
N GLU A 37 -5.14 12.02 -1.88
CA GLU A 37 -4.19 11.90 -2.99
C GLU A 37 -4.70 12.59 -4.27
N LYS A 38 -5.88 12.21 -4.76
CA LYS A 38 -6.46 12.77 -5.99
C LYS A 38 -7.29 14.02 -5.74
N LYS A 39 -7.87 14.16 -4.54
CA LYS A 39 -8.77 15.26 -4.17
C LYS A 39 -9.86 15.47 -5.23
N CYS A 40 -10.40 14.36 -5.73
CA CYS A 40 -11.30 14.37 -6.89
C CYS A 40 -12.77 14.22 -6.51
N PHE A 41 -13.11 14.17 -5.22
CA PHE A 41 -14.50 14.19 -4.78
C PHE A 41 -14.88 15.59 -4.28
N PRO A 42 -16.08 16.11 -4.62
CA PRO A 42 -17.12 15.49 -5.44
C PRO A 42 -16.98 15.67 -6.96
N GLN A 43 -16.03 16.48 -7.47
CA GLN A 43 -16.09 16.99 -8.85
C GLN A 43 -15.68 15.97 -9.95
N GLY A 44 -14.96 14.93 -9.57
CA GLY A 44 -14.36 13.94 -10.45
C GLY A 44 -12.99 14.35 -11.02
N CYS A 45 -12.35 13.38 -11.70
CA CYS A 45 -11.14 13.63 -12.47
C CYS A 45 -11.51 13.95 -13.92
N VAL A 46 -11.07 15.11 -14.42
CA VAL A 46 -11.30 15.54 -15.80
C VAL A 46 -10.08 15.22 -16.67
N TYR A 47 -10.32 14.56 -17.80
CA TYR A 47 -9.31 14.26 -18.80
C TYR A 47 -9.76 14.78 -20.17
N PHE A 48 -8.78 15.25 -20.93
CA PHE A 48 -8.97 15.65 -22.32
C PHE A 48 -8.28 14.63 -23.21
N GLN A 49 -9.06 13.82 -23.92
CA GLN A 49 -8.55 12.83 -24.83
C GLN A 49 -8.56 13.37 -26.25
N TRP A 50 -7.36 13.55 -26.82
CA TRP A 50 -7.19 13.97 -28.20
C TRP A 50 -7.44 12.79 -29.14
N LYS A 51 -8.38 12.95 -30.06
CA LYS A 51 -8.77 11.91 -31.01
C LYS A 51 -8.72 12.44 -32.45
N CYS A 52 -8.58 11.50 -33.38
CA CYS A 52 -8.59 11.75 -34.81
C CYS A 52 -9.55 10.77 -35.47
N THR A 53 -10.57 11.28 -36.15
CA THR A 53 -11.60 10.44 -36.80
C THR A 53 -11.03 9.52 -37.88
N LEU A 54 -9.97 9.94 -38.60
CA LEU A 54 -9.31 9.10 -39.61
C LEU A 54 -8.53 7.95 -38.98
N LEU A 55 -7.65 8.26 -38.02
CA LEU A 55 -6.83 7.25 -37.35
C LEU A 55 -7.69 6.24 -36.60
N ASN A 56 -8.77 6.68 -35.95
CA ASN A 56 -9.72 5.79 -35.27
C ASN A 56 -10.44 4.83 -36.22
N LYS A 57 -10.59 5.19 -37.52
CA LYS A 57 -11.15 4.34 -38.57
C LYS A 57 -10.08 3.48 -39.27
N GLY A 58 -8.84 3.47 -38.79
CA GLY A 58 -7.71 2.75 -39.41
C GLY A 58 -7.10 3.43 -40.64
N ASN A 59 -7.54 4.64 -40.99
CA ASN A 59 -7.00 5.38 -42.12
C ASN A 59 -5.71 6.13 -41.75
N GLY A 60 -4.81 6.30 -42.71
CA GLY A 60 -3.61 7.12 -42.54
C GLY A 60 -3.90 8.61 -42.39
N CYS A 61 -3.08 9.31 -41.61
CA CYS A 61 -3.11 10.77 -41.56
C CYS A 61 -2.51 11.36 -42.85
N PRO A 62 -3.15 12.34 -43.52
CA PRO A 62 -2.58 13.01 -44.69
C PRO A 62 -1.22 13.69 -44.41
N LYS A 63 -1.01 14.13 -43.16
CA LYS A 63 0.26 14.71 -42.68
C LYS A 63 1.24 13.63 -42.16
N LYS A 64 0.95 12.35 -42.38
CA LYS A 64 1.75 11.18 -41.97
C LYS A 64 1.99 11.04 -40.45
N TYR A 65 1.21 11.71 -39.61
CA TYR A 65 1.26 11.51 -38.16
C TYR A 65 0.71 10.13 -37.78
N LYS A 66 1.41 9.45 -36.86
CA LYS A 66 0.99 8.14 -36.30
C LYS A 66 0.11 8.26 -35.06
N HIS A 67 0.09 9.43 -34.41
CA HIS A 67 -0.69 9.71 -33.21
C HIS A 67 -1.17 11.15 -33.22
N VAL A 68 -2.22 11.44 -32.44
CA VAL A 68 -2.73 12.79 -32.27
C VAL A 68 -1.83 13.58 -31.34
N GLY A 69 -1.52 14.83 -31.70
CA GLY A 69 -0.67 15.72 -30.93
C GLY A 69 -1.05 17.17 -31.11
N LYS A 70 -0.26 18.08 -30.51
CA LYS A 70 -0.52 19.53 -30.53
C LYS A 70 -0.67 20.11 -31.94
N SER A 71 0.03 19.55 -32.93
CA SER A 71 -0.05 19.97 -34.34
C SER A 71 -1.37 19.62 -35.03
N CYS A 72 -2.28 18.90 -34.35
CA CYS A 72 -3.57 18.49 -34.89
C CYS A 72 -4.71 19.46 -34.57
N PHE A 73 -4.52 20.47 -33.71
CA PHE A 73 -5.62 21.31 -33.21
C PHE A 73 -6.37 22.10 -34.29
N SER A 74 -5.70 22.43 -35.40
CA SER A 74 -6.31 23.09 -36.57
C SER A 74 -6.82 22.11 -37.63
N CYS A 75 -6.74 20.80 -37.40
CA CYS A 75 -7.15 19.79 -38.36
C CYS A 75 -8.65 19.50 -38.26
N LYS A 76 -9.36 19.49 -39.39
CA LYS A 76 -10.80 19.15 -39.43
C LYS A 76 -11.17 17.76 -38.90
N TYR A 77 -10.20 16.84 -38.85
CA TYR A 77 -10.41 15.47 -38.36
C TYR A 77 -10.08 15.31 -36.87
N TYR A 78 -9.51 16.35 -36.25
CA TYR A 78 -9.23 16.39 -34.82
C TYR A 78 -10.51 16.68 -34.05
N PHE A 79 -10.66 16.00 -32.93
CA PHE A 79 -11.66 16.36 -31.92
C PHE A 79 -11.12 16.00 -30.54
N GLU A 80 -11.63 16.71 -29.54
CA GLU A 80 -11.31 16.48 -28.15
C GLU A 80 -12.53 15.86 -27.46
N GLU A 81 -12.29 14.78 -26.72
CA GLU A 81 -13.30 14.20 -25.86
C GLU A 81 -12.96 14.53 -24.41
N LYS A 82 -13.86 15.27 -23.76
CA LYS A 82 -13.76 15.57 -22.33
C LYS A 82 -14.39 14.42 -21.54
N LEU A 83 -13.56 13.66 -20.85
CA LEU A 83 -13.98 12.57 -19.97
C LEU A 83 -13.98 13.06 -18.53
N ASN A 84 -15.07 12.82 -17.80
CA ASN A 84 -15.13 13.04 -16.35
C ASN A 84 -15.41 11.72 -15.64
N TYR A 85 -14.50 11.33 -14.73
CA TYR A 85 -14.69 10.17 -13.86
C TYR A 85 -14.95 10.64 -12.44
N GLN A 86 -16.23 10.70 -12.08
CA GLN A 86 -16.67 11.06 -10.74
C GLN A 86 -16.69 9.80 -9.85
N PRO A 87 -16.12 9.84 -8.64
CA PRO A 87 -16.30 8.79 -7.65
C PRO A 87 -17.77 8.70 -7.22
N GLU A 88 -18.33 7.50 -7.28
CA GLU A 88 -19.65 7.15 -6.76
C GLU A 88 -19.54 6.86 -5.26
N VAL A 89 -20.50 7.37 -4.47
CA VAL A 89 -20.62 7.06 -3.04
C VAL A 89 -21.49 5.82 -2.90
N LEU A 90 -20.97 4.77 -2.26
CA LEU A 90 -21.67 3.50 -2.08
C LEU A 90 -22.54 3.47 -0.82
N LEU A 91 -22.27 4.36 0.14
CA LEU A 91 -23.04 4.47 1.38
C LEU A 91 -24.39 5.18 1.14
N SER A 92 -25.39 4.84 1.96
CA SER A 92 -26.61 5.62 2.05
C SER A 92 -26.30 7.05 2.51
N GLU A 93 -27.22 8.00 2.30
CA GLU A 93 -27.01 9.39 2.74
C GLU A 93 -26.74 9.49 4.25
N THR A 94 -27.49 8.72 5.05
CA THR A 94 -27.28 8.65 6.51
C THR A 94 -25.93 8.01 6.85
N GLY A 95 -25.57 6.91 6.18
CA GLY A 95 -24.29 6.24 6.37
C GLY A 95 -23.10 7.13 5.99
N PHE A 96 -23.24 7.92 4.92
CA PHE A 96 -22.21 8.85 4.49
C PHE A 96 -22.01 10.00 5.48
N LYS A 97 -23.10 10.56 6.03
CA LYS A 97 -23.00 11.58 7.11
C LYS A 97 -22.32 11.03 8.35
N THR A 98 -22.63 9.80 8.75
CA THR A 98 -21.95 9.13 9.87
C THR A 98 -20.46 8.94 9.56
N PHE A 99 -20.13 8.43 8.37
CA PHE A 99 -18.75 8.30 7.92
C PHE A 99 -17.99 9.63 7.94
N GLN A 100 -18.60 10.73 7.50
CA GLN A 100 -17.95 12.05 7.54
C GLN A 100 -17.56 12.45 8.97
N ARG A 101 -18.46 12.26 9.94
CA ARG A 101 -18.18 12.54 11.36
C ARG A 101 -17.08 11.64 11.91
N GLU A 102 -17.12 10.34 11.59
CA GLU A 102 -16.08 9.39 12.00
C GLU A 102 -14.72 9.72 11.37
N LEU A 103 -14.71 10.15 10.12
CA LEU A 103 -13.50 10.58 9.41
C LEU A 103 -12.92 11.83 10.05
N GLU A 104 -13.74 12.83 10.38
CA GLU A 104 -13.31 14.04 11.09
C GLU A 104 -12.72 13.70 12.47
N ASP A 105 -13.40 12.86 13.25
CA ASP A 105 -12.91 12.39 14.55
C ASP A 105 -11.58 11.64 14.44
N TYR A 106 -11.45 10.78 13.42
CA TYR A 106 -10.22 10.06 13.12
C TYR A 106 -9.08 11.01 12.71
N GLU A 107 -9.36 11.98 11.84
CA GLU A 107 -8.36 12.95 11.37
C GLU A 107 -7.90 13.89 12.49
N HIS A 108 -8.82 14.30 13.36
CA HIS A 108 -8.48 15.09 14.55
C HIS A 108 -7.57 14.31 15.49
N TRP A 109 -7.90 13.05 15.78
CA TRP A 109 -7.05 12.14 16.56
C TRP A 109 -5.67 11.96 15.92
N LEU A 110 -5.64 11.68 14.61
CA LEU A 110 -4.41 11.48 13.85
C LEU A 110 -3.50 12.72 13.89
N ALA A 111 -4.06 13.90 13.65
CA ALA A 111 -3.35 15.17 13.73
C ALA A 111 -2.77 15.43 15.13
N GLY A 112 -3.48 14.99 16.18
CA GLY A 112 -3.03 15.07 17.56
C GLY A 112 -1.77 14.26 17.87
N LEU A 113 -1.51 13.19 17.12
CA LEU A 113 -0.40 12.25 17.37
C LEU A 113 0.76 12.37 16.35
N LEU A 114 0.53 12.96 15.17
CA LEU A 114 1.54 13.05 14.12
C LEU A 114 2.83 13.72 14.61
N GLY A 115 3.97 13.05 14.41
CA GLY A 115 5.30 13.53 14.80
C GLY A 115 5.61 13.48 16.29
N LYS A 116 4.64 13.17 17.16
CA LYS A 116 4.84 13.03 18.60
C LYS A 116 5.30 11.63 18.97
N MET A 117 5.97 11.52 20.12
CA MET A 117 6.24 10.22 20.76
C MET A 117 4.97 9.75 21.44
N VAL A 118 4.54 8.52 21.13
CA VAL A 118 3.33 7.91 21.67
C VAL A 118 3.62 6.50 22.14
N ASP A 119 2.94 6.10 23.20
CA ASP A 119 2.98 4.74 23.73
C ASP A 119 2.10 3.84 22.84
N VAL A 120 2.61 2.68 22.46
CA VAL A 120 1.95 1.74 21.55
C VAL A 120 2.14 0.34 22.07
N GLY A 121 1.06 -0.44 22.05
CA GLY A 121 1.07 -1.83 22.50
C GLY A 121 0.27 -2.72 21.56
N GLY A 122 0.75 -3.92 21.27
CA GLY A 122 0.04 -4.85 20.40
C GLY A 122 0.68 -6.22 20.27
N VAL A 123 -0.01 -7.12 19.57
CA VAL A 123 0.50 -8.46 19.25
C VAL A 123 1.01 -8.47 17.82
N VAL A 124 2.25 -8.91 17.64
CA VAL A 124 2.90 -8.99 16.34
C VAL A 124 2.12 -9.96 15.45
N ASN A 125 1.60 -9.47 14.33
CA ASN A 125 0.91 -10.29 13.33
C ASN A 125 1.88 -10.84 12.28
N SER A 126 2.76 -10.00 11.75
CA SER A 126 3.76 -10.45 10.78
C SER A 126 4.99 -9.55 10.79
N ILE A 127 6.11 -10.10 10.33
CA ILE A 127 7.39 -9.40 10.19
C ILE A 127 7.90 -9.66 8.78
N VAL A 128 8.04 -8.60 8.00
CA VAL A 128 8.49 -8.69 6.61
C VAL A 128 9.64 -7.72 6.34
N PRO A 129 10.58 -8.04 5.43
CA PRO A 129 11.59 -7.09 5.00
C PRO A 129 10.97 -5.83 4.38
N HIS A 130 11.50 -4.66 4.74
CA HIS A 130 11.10 -3.38 4.17
C HIS A 130 12.17 -2.90 3.19
N PHE A 131 11.84 -2.91 1.90
CA PHE A 131 12.70 -2.39 0.86
C PHE A 131 12.19 -1.08 0.26
N ARG A 132 13.13 -0.27 -0.21
CA ARG A 132 12.88 0.89 -1.05
C ARG A 132 13.77 0.88 -2.28
N LYS A 133 13.17 1.06 -3.45
CA LYS A 133 13.85 1.27 -4.73
C LYS A 133 13.82 2.75 -5.06
N ASN A 134 15.00 3.35 -5.26
CA ASN A 134 15.14 4.72 -5.73
C ASN A 134 15.56 4.68 -7.21
N ILE A 135 14.84 5.40 -8.06
CA ILE A 135 15.14 5.53 -9.49
C ILE A 135 15.52 6.99 -9.73
N LEU A 136 16.81 7.26 -9.93
CA LEU A 136 17.36 8.59 -10.15
C LEU A 136 17.98 8.65 -11.53
N TYR A 137 17.41 9.44 -12.45
CA TYR A 137 17.93 9.57 -13.83
C TYR A 137 18.23 8.21 -14.49
N LYS A 138 17.29 7.26 -14.37
CA LYS A 138 17.41 5.86 -14.84
C LYS A 138 18.44 4.97 -14.12
N LYS A 139 19.07 5.45 -13.05
CA LYS A 139 19.85 4.59 -12.14
C LYS A 139 18.94 4.06 -11.05
N GLU A 140 18.85 2.74 -10.98
CA GLU A 140 18.05 2.05 -9.97
C GLU A 140 18.94 1.62 -8.80
N GLN A 141 18.51 1.93 -7.58
CA GLN A 141 19.16 1.48 -6.37
C GLN A 141 18.14 0.93 -5.39
N MET A 142 18.30 -0.32 -4.99
CA MET A 142 17.51 -0.92 -3.93
C MET A 142 18.20 -0.75 -2.58
N SER A 143 17.42 -0.42 -1.56
CA SER A 143 17.86 -0.18 -0.19
C SER A 143 17.00 -0.99 0.76
N PHE A 144 17.65 -1.69 1.69
CA PHE A 144 16.99 -2.37 2.79
C PHE A 144 16.87 -1.42 3.98
N LEU A 145 15.64 -1.15 4.42
CA LEU A 145 15.35 -0.18 5.49
C LEU A 145 15.19 -0.83 6.87
N GLY A 146 15.25 -2.16 6.94
CA GLY A 146 14.93 -2.95 8.12
C GLY A 146 13.65 -3.76 7.91
N PHE A 147 12.92 -4.03 8.98
CA PHE A 147 11.72 -4.85 8.94
C PHE A 147 10.47 -4.00 9.18
N LEU A 148 9.39 -4.36 8.49
CA LEU A 148 8.06 -3.83 8.74
C LEU A 148 7.31 -4.86 9.58
N VAL A 149 7.03 -4.49 10.83
CA VAL A 149 6.22 -5.30 11.74
C VAL A 149 4.77 -4.83 11.60
N SER A 150 3.84 -5.76 11.38
CA SER A 150 2.41 -5.45 11.32
C SER A 150 1.68 -5.91 12.58
N PHE A 151 0.65 -5.17 12.94
CA PHE A 151 -0.28 -5.46 14.03
C PHE A 151 -1.69 -5.42 13.44
N ARG A 152 -2.59 -6.32 13.85
CA ARG A 152 -4.01 -6.29 13.41
C ARG A 152 -4.86 -5.32 14.21
N GLU A 153 -4.49 -5.15 15.47
CA GLU A 153 -5.13 -4.29 16.44
C GLU A 153 -4.16 -4.06 17.61
N GLY A 154 -4.45 -3.06 18.43
CA GLY A 154 -3.60 -2.70 19.55
C GLY A 154 -3.98 -1.37 20.17
N TYR A 155 -3.20 -0.94 21.15
CA TYR A 155 -3.36 0.33 21.81
C TYR A 155 -2.38 1.35 21.24
N ILE A 156 -2.90 2.54 20.93
CA ILE A 156 -2.11 3.73 20.61
C ILE A 156 -2.51 4.79 21.64
N ASP A 157 -1.60 5.06 22.58
CA ASP A 157 -1.83 5.82 23.79
C ASP A 157 -3.06 5.26 24.55
N ARG A 158 -4.16 6.02 24.64
CA ARG A 158 -5.39 5.60 25.35
C ARG A 158 -6.46 5.02 24.44
N VAL A 159 -6.20 4.94 23.13
CA VAL A 159 -7.17 4.53 22.12
C VAL A 159 -6.92 3.10 21.69
N PHE A 160 -7.97 2.28 21.70
CA PHE A 160 -7.92 0.96 21.07
C PHE A 160 -8.10 1.11 19.56
N PHE A 161 -7.09 0.73 18.79
CA PHE A 161 -7.09 0.81 17.34
C PHE A 161 -7.35 -0.57 16.76
N LYS A 162 -8.48 -0.73 16.10
CA LYS A 162 -8.98 -2.01 15.56
C LYS A 162 -8.78 -2.08 14.05
N ASP A 163 -7.56 -1.86 13.61
CA ASP A 163 -7.15 -1.99 12.21
C ASP A 163 -5.62 -2.12 12.14
N TYR A 164 -5.11 -2.41 10.94
CA TYR A 164 -3.69 -2.58 10.74
C TYR A 164 -2.89 -1.30 10.95
N PHE A 165 -1.87 -1.41 11.79
CA PHE A 165 -0.79 -0.43 11.91
C PHE A 165 0.56 -1.14 11.87
N TYR A 166 1.61 -0.36 11.65
CA TYR A 166 2.93 -0.90 11.37
C TYR A 166 4.02 -0.24 12.20
N LEU A 167 5.08 -0.98 12.50
CA LEU A 167 6.31 -0.47 13.10
C LEU A 167 7.48 -0.73 12.15
N ASN A 168 8.20 0.33 11.81
CA ASN A 168 9.50 0.23 11.13
C ASN A 168 10.58 -0.10 12.17
N LEU A 169 11.10 -1.31 12.05
CA LEU A 169 12.09 -1.86 12.96
C LEU A 169 13.47 -1.91 12.29
N PRO A 170 14.51 -1.30 12.87
CA PRO A 170 15.86 -1.40 12.32
C PRO A 170 16.37 -2.85 12.29
N ALA A 171 17.16 -3.19 11.27
CA ALA A 171 17.71 -4.55 11.11
C ALA A 171 18.51 -5.04 12.33
N LYS A 172 19.24 -4.13 12.99
CA LYS A 172 19.99 -4.43 14.22
C LYS A 172 19.06 -4.95 15.32
N PHE A 173 17.92 -4.29 15.52
CA PHE A 173 16.99 -4.68 16.57
C PHE A 173 16.40 -6.08 16.31
N HIS A 174 16.06 -6.41 15.07
CA HIS A 174 15.54 -7.75 14.76
C HIS A 174 16.56 -8.85 15.06
N ARG A 175 17.85 -8.61 14.80
CA ARG A 175 18.92 -9.55 15.18
C ARG A 175 19.02 -9.75 16.69
N ASP A 176 18.92 -8.66 17.45
CA ASP A 176 19.15 -8.70 18.90
C ASP A 176 17.98 -9.36 19.64
N TYR A 177 16.73 -9.11 19.22
CA TYR A 177 15.54 -9.55 19.95
C TYR A 177 14.80 -10.73 19.31
N MET A 178 15.05 -11.00 18.02
CA MET A 178 14.43 -12.08 17.24
C MET A 178 12.91 -12.15 17.43
N LEU A 179 12.24 -11.01 17.26
CA LEU A 179 10.77 -10.92 17.32
C LEU A 179 10.13 -11.97 16.39
N THR A 180 9.03 -12.54 16.86
CA THR A 180 8.23 -13.52 16.13
C THR A 180 6.76 -13.13 16.09
N PRO A 181 6.00 -13.57 15.08
CA PRO A 181 4.55 -13.49 15.11
C PRO A 181 3.98 -14.12 16.39
N GLY A 182 3.07 -13.44 17.06
CA GLY A 182 2.49 -13.84 18.34
C GLY A 182 3.11 -13.19 19.57
N ASP A 183 4.31 -12.60 19.45
CA ASP A 183 4.91 -11.84 20.55
C ASP A 183 4.09 -10.59 20.86
N LYS A 184 3.94 -10.27 22.14
CA LYS A 184 3.38 -9.00 22.58
C LYS A 184 4.51 -7.99 22.77
N ILE A 185 4.33 -6.81 22.21
CA ILE A 185 5.30 -5.72 22.27
C ILE A 185 4.62 -4.44 22.73
N ASP A 186 5.24 -3.77 23.69
CA ASP A 186 4.87 -2.46 24.17
C ASP A 186 6.08 -1.52 23.95
N PHE A 187 5.87 -0.33 23.38
CA PHE A 187 6.95 0.56 22.96
C PHE A 187 6.53 2.03 22.84
N ARG A 188 7.51 2.94 22.87
CA ARG A 188 7.31 4.36 22.54
C ARG A 188 7.89 4.70 21.19
N ALA A 189 7.12 5.27 20.28
CA ALA A 189 7.61 5.62 18.94
C ALA A 189 7.00 6.90 18.40
N ARG A 190 7.62 7.46 17.34
CA ARG A 190 7.01 8.53 16.57
C ARG A 190 6.06 7.97 15.54
N MET A 191 4.92 8.65 15.38
CA MET A 191 3.92 8.28 14.37
C MET A 191 4.07 9.11 13.09
N LYS A 192 3.95 8.46 11.94
CA LYS A 192 3.74 9.09 10.63
C LYS A 192 2.64 8.38 9.86
N THR A 193 2.08 9.07 8.88
CA THR A 193 1.15 8.49 7.91
C THR A 193 1.86 8.19 6.60
N ASP A 194 1.63 7.01 6.03
CA ASP A 194 2.22 6.59 4.77
C ASP A 194 1.16 6.02 3.80
N ARG A 195 0.60 6.91 2.99
CA ARG A 195 -0.52 6.63 2.05
C ARG A 195 -1.71 5.96 2.74
N GLY A 196 -2.19 6.59 3.81
CA GLY A 196 -3.28 6.07 4.64
C GLY A 196 -2.87 5.01 5.66
N ARG A 197 -1.65 4.47 5.63
CA ARG A 197 -1.14 3.57 6.68
C ARG A 197 -0.67 4.36 7.89
N ILE A 198 -0.91 3.85 9.09
CA ILE A 198 -0.27 4.34 10.32
C ILE A 198 1.03 3.58 10.50
N VAL A 199 2.15 4.31 10.53
CA VAL A 199 3.49 3.73 10.65
C VAL A 199 4.24 4.40 11.79
N PHE A 200 4.74 3.59 12.70
CA PHE A 200 5.60 3.99 13.80
C PHE A 200 7.08 3.84 13.42
N TYR A 201 7.91 4.76 13.89
CA TYR A 201 9.34 4.78 13.63
C TYR A 201 10.10 5.39 14.80
N ASN A 202 11.41 5.18 14.85
CA ASN A 202 12.27 5.63 15.96
C ASN A 202 11.75 5.14 17.32
N SER A 203 11.49 3.84 17.43
CA SER A 203 11.02 3.21 18.67
C SER A 203 12.07 3.23 19.77
N LYS A 204 11.60 3.38 21.01
CA LYS A 204 12.34 3.41 22.28
C LYS A 204 11.53 2.64 23.32
N GLU A 205 12.18 2.32 24.45
CA GLU A 205 11.51 1.73 25.63
C GLU A 205 10.67 0.51 25.23
N ILE A 206 11.31 -0.43 24.51
CA ILE A 206 10.62 -1.59 23.95
C ILE A 206 10.63 -2.70 24.99
N GLU A 207 9.44 -3.13 25.38
CA GLU A 207 9.19 -4.27 26.26
C GLU A 207 8.56 -5.39 25.43
N ILE A 208 9.11 -6.59 25.53
CA ILE A 208 8.65 -7.76 24.79
C ILE A 208 8.21 -8.82 25.79
N THR A 209 6.93 -9.18 25.74
CA THR A 209 6.39 -10.33 26.45
C THR A 209 6.26 -11.48 25.46
N ARG A 210 7.13 -12.48 25.62
CA ARG A 210 7.13 -13.67 24.77
C ARG A 210 5.93 -14.54 25.08
N ASN A 211 5.33 -15.09 24.03
CA ASN A 211 4.24 -16.02 24.19
C ASN A 211 4.80 -17.45 24.15
N ASP A 212 5.13 -18.00 25.32
CA ASP A 212 5.77 -19.31 25.45
C ASP A 212 4.84 -20.49 25.12
N CYS A 213 3.56 -20.23 24.79
CA CYS A 213 2.51 -21.24 24.62
C CYS A 213 2.06 -21.47 23.16
N MET A 214 2.71 -20.87 22.16
CA MET A 214 2.66 -21.43 20.81
C MET A 214 3.85 -22.36 20.64
N GLU A 215 3.63 -23.65 20.85
CA GLU A 215 4.46 -24.68 20.25
C GLU A 215 4.71 -24.26 18.80
N THR A 216 5.98 -24.10 18.48
CA THR A 216 6.50 -23.76 17.16
C THR A 216 5.84 -24.65 16.12
N SER A 217 4.72 -24.16 15.58
CA SER A 217 4.16 -24.59 14.32
C SER A 217 5.18 -24.26 13.25
N SER A 218 6.19 -25.13 13.12
CA SER A 218 7.01 -25.41 11.94
C SER A 218 7.29 -24.19 11.03
N ASN A 219 8.51 -23.64 11.10
CA ASN A 219 9.09 -22.79 10.04
C ASN A 219 8.39 -21.45 9.70
N SER A 220 7.66 -20.83 10.62
CA SER A 220 7.16 -19.46 10.38
C SER A 220 8.33 -18.44 10.33
N SER A 221 8.72 -18.11 9.10
CA SER A 221 9.79 -17.23 8.62
C SER A 221 10.50 -16.35 9.66
N ARG A 222 11.56 -16.89 10.26
CA ARG A 222 12.62 -16.04 10.82
C ARG A 222 13.45 -15.54 9.64
N TRP A 223 13.46 -14.23 9.43
CA TRP A 223 14.27 -13.61 8.37
C TRP A 223 15.65 -13.31 8.92
N ASP A 224 16.66 -14.08 8.52
CA ASP A 224 18.04 -13.67 8.74
C ASP A 224 18.41 -12.51 7.81
N PRO A 225 19.18 -11.49 8.24
CA PRO A 225 19.61 -10.42 7.35
C PRO A 225 20.36 -10.89 6.10
N GLY A 226 21.05 -12.04 6.15
CA GLY A 226 21.65 -12.66 4.98
C GLY A 226 20.60 -13.07 3.93
N ASP A 227 19.56 -13.79 4.36
CA ASP A 227 18.45 -14.22 3.50
C ASP A 227 17.72 -13.03 2.89
N VAL A 228 17.58 -11.94 3.64
CA VAL A 228 16.97 -10.71 3.15
C VAL A 228 17.78 -10.07 2.04
N LEU A 229 19.12 -10.02 2.18
CA LEU A 229 19.97 -9.46 1.12
C LEU A 229 19.93 -10.30 -0.15
N VAL A 230 19.85 -11.63 -0.03
CA VAL A 230 19.67 -12.53 -1.17
C VAL A 230 18.31 -12.26 -1.81
N ALA A 231 17.23 -12.29 -1.04
CA ALA A 231 15.87 -12.05 -1.53
C ALA A 231 15.70 -10.67 -2.19
N GLY A 232 16.41 -9.64 -1.70
CA GLY A 232 16.42 -8.33 -2.34
C GLY A 232 17.08 -8.32 -3.72
N LYS A 233 18.07 -9.20 -3.97
CA LYS A 233 18.75 -9.31 -5.26
C LYS A 233 18.07 -10.27 -6.23
N THR A 234 17.46 -11.34 -5.71
CA THR A 234 16.85 -12.41 -6.52
C THR A 234 15.34 -12.26 -6.68
N GLY A 235 14.71 -11.37 -5.91
CA GLY A 235 13.27 -11.21 -5.94
C GLY A 235 12.78 -10.54 -7.23
N THR A 236 11.49 -10.77 -7.51
CA THR A 236 10.85 -10.31 -8.75
C THR A 236 9.82 -9.23 -8.46
N GLU A 237 9.89 -8.15 -9.22
CA GLU A 237 8.94 -7.04 -9.17
C GLU A 237 7.74 -7.34 -10.07
N PHE A 238 6.53 -7.15 -9.55
CA PHE A 238 5.30 -7.24 -10.32
C PHE A 238 4.66 -5.87 -10.50
N ASP A 239 4.38 -5.52 -11.75
CA ASP A 239 3.59 -4.35 -12.14
C ASP A 239 2.09 -4.50 -11.79
N VAL A 240 1.68 -5.70 -11.39
CA VAL A 240 0.35 -6.06 -10.92
C VAL A 240 0.40 -6.57 -9.49
N GLN A 241 -0.72 -6.48 -8.78
CA GLN A 241 -0.86 -6.99 -7.42
C GLN A 241 -1.87 -8.15 -7.42
N PRO A 242 -1.47 -9.37 -7.82
CA PRO A 242 -2.35 -10.53 -7.75
C PRO A 242 -2.75 -10.79 -6.30
N GLU A 243 -4.04 -11.07 -6.04
CA GLU A 243 -4.56 -11.30 -4.69
C GLU A 243 -3.83 -12.43 -3.96
N LYS A 244 -3.53 -13.53 -4.66
CA LYS A 244 -2.76 -14.67 -4.12
C LYS A 244 -1.41 -14.24 -3.54
N CYS A 245 -0.74 -13.29 -4.21
CA CYS A 245 0.57 -12.81 -3.79
C CYS A 245 0.48 -11.73 -2.70
N PHE A 246 -0.64 -11.00 -2.60
CA PHE A 246 -0.87 -10.04 -1.51
C PHE A 246 -1.05 -10.73 -0.15
N ALA A 247 -1.68 -11.92 -0.14
CA ALA A 247 -1.86 -12.72 1.06
C ALA A 247 -0.66 -13.62 1.41
N CYS A 248 0.40 -13.62 0.58
CA CYS A 248 1.58 -14.46 0.73
C CYS A 248 2.58 -13.82 1.69
N ASP A 249 3.18 -14.62 2.59
CA ASP A 249 4.25 -14.19 3.51
C ASP A 249 5.56 -13.82 2.79
N LYS A 250 5.72 -14.28 1.53
CA LYS A 250 6.83 -13.93 0.64
C LYS A 250 6.53 -12.76 -0.30
N GLY A 251 5.29 -12.29 -0.35
CA GLY A 251 4.88 -11.12 -1.11
C GLY A 251 4.99 -9.86 -0.24
N ILE A 252 5.80 -8.90 -0.65
CA ILE A 252 5.95 -7.63 0.09
C ILE A 252 5.68 -6.44 -0.82
N LEU A 253 5.31 -5.31 -0.22
CA LEU A 253 5.18 -4.05 -0.94
C LEU A 253 6.54 -3.34 -0.99
N LEU A 254 7.07 -3.18 -2.21
CA LEU A 254 8.28 -2.43 -2.49
C LEU A 254 7.93 -0.94 -2.66
N ASP A 255 8.49 -0.08 -1.81
CA ASP A 255 8.34 1.37 -1.97
C ASP A 255 9.25 1.88 -3.09
N ILE A 256 8.69 2.54 -4.10
CA ILE A 256 9.45 3.08 -5.23
C ILE A 256 9.38 4.61 -5.20
N SER A 257 10.57 5.25 -5.21
CA SER A 257 10.73 6.69 -5.36
C SER A 257 11.46 6.95 -6.68
N GLU A 258 10.73 7.42 -7.68
CA GLU A 258 11.24 7.79 -8.98
C GLU A 258 11.37 9.31 -9.06
N GLU A 259 12.56 9.79 -9.41
CA GLU A 259 12.85 11.20 -9.57
C GLU A 259 13.51 11.45 -10.92
N ASP A 260 12.75 12.12 -11.78
CA ASP A 260 13.16 12.60 -13.08
C ASP A 260 13.26 14.13 -13.07
N ALA A 261 13.92 14.70 -14.08
CA ALA A 261 14.13 16.15 -14.24
C ALA A 261 12.85 17.02 -14.15
N LYS A 262 11.66 16.43 -14.26
CA LYS A 262 10.37 17.14 -14.25
C LYS A 262 9.38 16.66 -13.18
N MET A 263 9.59 15.49 -12.58
CA MET A 263 8.62 14.88 -11.69
C MET A 263 9.28 13.97 -10.67
N LYS A 264 8.76 14.05 -9.43
CA LYS A 264 8.99 13.07 -8.38
C LYS A 264 7.72 12.24 -8.20
N ARG A 265 7.84 10.92 -8.32
CA ARG A 265 6.75 9.96 -8.19
C ARG A 265 7.08 8.97 -7.10
N ASN A 266 6.11 8.73 -6.23
CA ASN A 266 6.20 7.69 -5.23
C ASN A 266 5.07 6.70 -5.49
N TYR A 267 5.40 5.44 -5.77
CA TYR A 267 4.42 4.37 -5.95
C TYR A 267 4.88 3.10 -5.23
N ARG A 268 4.11 2.02 -5.31
CA ARG A 268 4.43 0.72 -4.69
C ARG A 268 4.14 -0.39 -5.66
N HIS A 269 5.08 -1.29 -5.82
CA HIS A 269 4.88 -2.53 -6.55
C HIS A 269 4.88 -3.71 -5.58
N LEU A 270 4.27 -4.81 -6.02
CA LEU A 270 4.41 -6.07 -5.28
C LEU A 270 5.75 -6.68 -5.65
N PHE A 271 6.44 -7.23 -4.66
CA PHE A 271 7.75 -7.83 -4.83
C PHE A 271 7.75 -9.23 -4.20
N CYS A 272 8.08 -10.23 -5.01
CA CYS A 272 8.18 -11.61 -4.57
C CYS A 272 9.60 -11.89 -4.07
N LEU A 273 9.74 -12.17 -2.78
CA LEU A 273 11.01 -12.49 -2.14
C LEU A 273 11.62 -13.83 -2.61
N GLN A 274 10.83 -14.68 -3.29
CA GLN A 274 11.29 -15.97 -3.83
C GLN A 274 11.76 -15.88 -5.30
N GLY A 275 11.61 -14.73 -5.95
CA GLY A 275 12.03 -14.57 -7.34
C GLY A 275 11.13 -15.27 -8.36
N ILE A 276 9.86 -15.49 -8.02
CA ILE A 276 8.89 -16.14 -8.93
C ILE A 276 8.43 -15.11 -9.95
N GLU A 277 8.64 -15.38 -11.24
CA GLU A 277 8.26 -14.47 -12.33
C GLU A 277 6.78 -14.51 -12.69
N ASN A 278 6.13 -15.65 -12.52
CA ASN A 278 4.71 -15.80 -12.79
C ASN A 278 3.96 -16.27 -11.53
N PRO A 279 3.11 -15.41 -10.93
CA PRO A 279 2.25 -15.76 -9.79
C PRO A 279 1.46 -17.05 -9.95
N GLU A 280 1.00 -17.37 -11.17
CA GLU A 280 0.19 -18.58 -11.43
C GLU A 280 1.00 -19.87 -11.33
N ASN A 281 2.33 -19.79 -11.50
CA ASN A 281 3.23 -20.94 -11.39
C ASN A 281 3.82 -21.08 -9.97
N CYS A 282 3.31 -20.31 -9.01
CA CYS A 282 3.83 -20.30 -7.65
C CYS A 282 3.45 -21.56 -6.87
N ILE A 283 4.40 -22.48 -6.73
CA ILE A 283 4.25 -23.73 -5.95
C ILE A 283 4.08 -23.43 -4.45
N TYR A 284 4.56 -22.27 -3.98
CA TYR A 284 4.51 -21.88 -2.57
C TYR A 284 3.07 -21.71 -2.05
N ASP A 285 2.16 -21.16 -2.86
CA ASP A 285 0.74 -21.04 -2.50
C ASP A 285 0.08 -22.42 -2.35
N LEU A 286 0.43 -23.35 -3.25
CA LEU A 286 -0.06 -24.72 -3.23
C LEU A 286 0.43 -25.47 -1.98
N ILE A 287 1.73 -25.39 -1.67
CA ILE A 287 2.33 -26.01 -0.48
C ILE A 287 1.67 -25.46 0.80
N ARG A 288 1.44 -24.15 0.86
CA ARG A 288 0.79 -23.52 2.02
C ARG A 288 -0.65 -23.99 2.21
N LYS A 289 -1.44 -24.08 1.13
CA LYS A 289 -2.82 -24.59 1.20
C LYS A 289 -2.86 -26.03 1.68
N LEU A 290 -1.99 -26.88 1.14
CA LEU A 290 -1.85 -28.26 1.59
C LEU A 290 -1.45 -28.37 3.07
N ALA A 291 -0.59 -27.48 3.57
CA ALA A 291 -0.20 -27.45 4.98
C ALA A 291 -1.31 -26.92 5.92
N LEU A 292 -2.25 -26.11 5.41
CA LEU A 292 -3.42 -25.63 6.15
C LEU A 292 -4.54 -26.68 6.20
N GLU A 293 -4.69 -27.52 5.18
CA GLU A 293 -5.67 -28.61 5.13
C GLU A 293 -5.28 -29.82 5.98
N GLN A 294 -4.01 -29.94 6.36
CA GLN A 294 -3.50 -31.00 7.25
C GLN A 294 -3.54 -30.64 8.75
N ARG A 295 -4.12 -29.49 9.12
CA ARG A 295 -4.37 -29.05 10.50
C ARG A 295 -5.85 -29.01 10.81
#